data_AF-A0AAV4T613-F1
#
_entry.id   AF-A0AAV4T613-F1
#
_cell.length_a   1.000
_cell.length_b   1.000
_cell.length_c   1.000
_cell.angle_alpha   90.00
_cell.angle_beta   90.00
_cell.angle_gamma   90.00
#
_symmetry.space_group_name_H-M   'P 1'
#
loop_
_entity.id
_entity.type
_entity.pdbx_description
1 polymer ?
#
loop_
_entity_poly.entity_id
_entity_poly.type
_entity_poly.pdbx_seq_one_letter_code
_entity_poly.pdbx_strand_id
1 'polypeptide(L)'
;MNATGYLNIIADQLHPSMASVFSAGNGMFQQDNAPYHKAKIVLEWFQEHDALRVQRPPIRNISDLRDRCLNIWYNLSPAIYQGLVASLPRRVEAVLRAKGGPTRY
;
A
#
# COMPACT_ATOMS: atom_id res chain seq x y z
N MET A 1 -10.64 7.68 11.12
CA MET A 1 -9.43 7.35 11.90
C MET A 1 -8.96 8.62 12.59
N ASN A 2 -8.56 8.56 13.87
CA ASN A 2 -8.05 9.72 14.64
C ASN A 2 -6.59 9.49 15.06
N ALA A 3 -5.96 10.50 15.65
CA ALA A 3 -4.55 10.44 16.06
C ALA A 3 -4.25 9.26 17.00
N THR A 4 -5.09 9.02 18.00
CA THR A 4 -4.94 7.90 18.94
C THR A 4 -5.03 6.54 18.23
N GLY A 5 -6.01 6.37 17.35
CA GLY A 5 -6.14 5.15 16.55
C GLY A 5 -4.95 4.92 15.63
N TYR A 6 -4.36 5.99 15.09
CA TYR A 6 -3.14 5.91 14.29
C TYR A 6 -1.93 5.46 15.11
N LEU A 7 -1.74 6.04 16.30
CA LEU A 7 -0.67 5.65 17.21
C LEU A 7 -0.79 4.19 17.64
N ASN A 8 -2.02 3.70 17.90
CA ASN A 8 -2.24 2.29 18.23
C ASN A 8 -1.82 1.38 17.05
N ILE A 9 -2.14 1.73 15.81
CA ILE A 9 -1.67 0.94 14.65
C ILE A 9 -0.15 0.96 14.52
N ILE A 10 0.49 2.10 14.74
CA ILE A 10 1.95 2.20 14.72
C ILE A 10 2.57 1.29 15.80
N ALA A 11 2.09 1.41 17.04
CA ALA A 11 2.62 0.68 18.18
C ALA A 11 2.39 -0.83 18.07
N ASP A 12 1.16 -1.23 17.72
CA ASP A 12 0.74 -2.63 17.81
C ASP A 12 1.08 -3.43 16.55
N GLN A 13 1.21 -2.78 15.39
CA GLN A 13 1.36 -3.46 14.10
C GLN A 13 2.67 -3.08 13.38
N LEU A 14 2.95 -1.77 13.24
CA LEU A 14 4.08 -1.32 12.45
C LEU A 14 5.43 -1.57 13.15
N HIS A 15 5.57 -1.18 14.42
CA HIS A 15 6.82 -1.34 15.15
C HIS A 15 7.30 -2.80 15.23
N PRO A 16 6.44 -3.78 15.60
CA PRO A 16 6.84 -5.18 15.58
C PRO A 16 7.24 -5.66 14.19
N SER A 17 6.51 -5.25 13.15
CA SER A 17 6.83 -5.61 11.77
C SER A 17 8.18 -5.04 11.31
N MET A 18 8.46 -3.77 11.64
CA MET A 18 9.74 -3.13 11.33
C MET A 18 10.90 -3.80 12.05
N ALA A 19 10.75 -4.14 13.34
CA ALA A 19 11.77 -4.87 14.11
C ALA A 19 12.05 -6.27 13.53
N SER A 20 11.02 -6.93 13.01
CA SER A 20 11.14 -8.25 12.39
C SER A 20 11.81 -8.18 11.01
N VAL A 21 11.38 -7.26 10.14
CA VAL A 21 11.86 -7.18 8.74
C VAL A 21 13.20 -6.45 8.64
N PHE A 22 13.39 -5.41 9.44
CA PHE A 22 14.60 -4.57 9.45
C PHE A 22 15.33 -4.72 10.79
N SER A 23 15.66 -5.95 11.15
CA SER A 23 16.33 -6.29 12.42
C SER A 23 17.69 -5.61 12.61
N ALA A 24 18.34 -5.18 11.53
CA ALA A 24 19.56 -4.38 11.56
C ALA A 24 19.34 -2.89 11.89
N GLY A 25 18.08 -2.46 12.10
CA GLY A 25 17.73 -1.08 12.41
C GLY A 25 17.87 -0.11 11.23
N ASN A 26 17.95 -0.63 10.00
CA ASN A 26 18.11 0.17 8.77
C ASN A 26 16.77 0.49 8.06
N GLY A 27 15.64 0.16 8.68
CA GLY A 27 14.32 0.42 8.12
C GLY A 27 13.98 1.92 8.15
N MET A 28 13.49 2.45 7.04
CA MET A 28 12.95 3.81 6.96
C MET A 28 11.43 3.75 6.85
N PHE A 29 10.74 4.54 7.67
CA PHE A 29 9.30 4.67 7.60
C PHE A 29 8.91 5.88 6.74
N GLN A 30 8.08 5.64 5.72
CA GLN A 30 7.50 6.68 4.88
C GLN A 30 5.98 6.71 5.10
N GLN A 31 5.45 7.90 5.35
CA GLN A 31 4.01 8.20 5.37
C GLN A 31 3.72 9.39 4.46
N ASP A 32 2.48 9.54 4.02
CA ASP A 32 2.03 10.74 3.30
C ASP A 32 1.68 11.86 4.28
N ASN A 33 1.37 13.05 3.76
CA ASN A 33 0.94 14.21 4.57
C ASN A 33 -0.59 14.38 4.54
N ALA A 34 -1.34 13.26 4.45
CA ALA A 34 -2.79 13.33 4.24
C ALA A 34 -3.55 13.58 5.56
N PRO A 35 -4.42 14.62 5.64
CA PRO A 35 -5.28 14.85 6.80
C PRO A 35 -6.55 13.96 6.76
N TYR A 36 -6.37 12.66 6.52
CA TYR A 36 -7.39 11.61 6.52
C TYR A 36 -8.36 11.64 5.33
N HIS A 37 -8.28 10.56 4.54
CA HIS A 37 -8.80 10.42 3.19
C HIS A 37 -10.33 10.54 3.04
N LYS A 38 -10.76 11.33 2.06
CA LYS A 38 -11.97 11.07 1.28
C LYS A 38 -11.56 11.03 -0.18
N ALA A 39 -11.52 9.87 -0.83
CA ALA A 39 -11.50 9.86 -2.30
C ALA A 39 -11.86 8.53 -2.96
N LYS A 40 -12.67 8.73 -4.00
CA LYS A 40 -12.99 7.94 -5.20
C LYS A 40 -11.82 7.15 -5.84
N ILE A 41 -10.57 7.50 -5.54
CA ILE A 41 -9.35 6.91 -6.12
C ILE A 41 -9.18 5.42 -5.79
N VAL A 42 -9.69 4.96 -4.65
CA VAL A 42 -9.69 3.53 -4.30
C VAL A 42 -10.60 2.73 -5.24
N LEU A 43 -11.71 3.32 -5.70
CA LEU A 43 -12.62 2.69 -6.67
C LEU A 43 -12.01 2.65 -8.07
N GLU A 44 -11.28 3.71 -8.47
CA GLU A 44 -10.61 3.80 -9.77
C GLU A 44 -9.44 2.80 -9.88
N TRP A 45 -8.66 2.60 -8.81
CA TRP A 45 -7.59 1.59 -8.79
C TRP A 45 -8.11 0.16 -9.02
N PHE A 46 -9.25 -0.20 -8.43
CA PHE A 46 -9.88 -1.52 -8.65
C PHE A 46 -10.40 -1.71 -10.07
N GLN A 47 -10.77 -0.64 -10.78
CA GLN A 47 -11.20 -0.70 -12.20
C GLN A 47 -10.01 -0.93 -13.13
N GLU A 48 -8.86 -0.32 -12.85
CA GLU A 48 -7.65 -0.45 -13.66
C GLU A 48 -6.94 -1.81 -13.48
N HIS A 49 -7.14 -2.47 -12.34
CA HIS A 49 -6.51 -3.75 -11.99
C HIS A 49 -7.45 -4.96 -12.15
N ASP A 50 -8.30 -4.91 -13.18
CA ASP A 50 -9.29 -5.93 -13.54
C ASP A 50 -8.69 -7.33 -13.77
N ALA A 51 -7.39 -7.44 -14.08
CA ALA A 51 -6.68 -8.71 -14.22
C ALA A 51 -6.62 -9.54 -12.92
N LEU A 52 -6.85 -8.92 -11.75
CA LEU A 52 -6.99 -9.63 -10.47
C LEU A 52 -8.40 -10.24 -10.28
N ARG A 53 -9.35 -9.95 -11.18
CA ARG A 53 -10.70 -10.54 -11.23
C ARG A 53 -10.71 -11.95 -11.86
N VAL A 54 -9.72 -12.78 -11.58
CA VAL A 54 -9.84 -14.20 -11.93
C VAL A 54 -11.01 -14.77 -11.15
N GLN A 55 -11.97 -15.39 -11.85
CA GLN A 55 -13.21 -16.05 -11.40
C GLN A 55 -13.31 -16.28 -9.89
N ARG A 56 -13.77 -15.26 -9.17
CA ARG A 56 -13.86 -15.30 -7.72
C ARG A 56 -15.30 -15.04 -7.32
N PRO A 57 -15.87 -15.81 -6.37
CA PRO A 57 -17.25 -15.63 -5.96
C PRO A 57 -17.49 -14.20 -5.49
N PRO A 58 -18.71 -13.66 -5.69
CA PRO A 58 -19.04 -12.30 -5.29
C PRO A 58 -18.81 -12.15 -3.79
N ILE A 59 -18.30 -10.99 -3.39
CA ILE A 59 -18.13 -10.62 -1.98
C ILE A 59 -19.51 -10.28 -1.45
N ARG A 60 -20.02 -11.02 -0.46
CA ARG A 60 -21.41 -10.90 0.00
C ARG A 60 -21.54 -10.08 1.27
N ASN A 61 -20.45 -9.96 2.03
CA ASN A 61 -20.43 -9.26 3.32
C ASN A 61 -19.00 -8.77 3.65
N ILE A 62 -18.86 -8.04 4.76
CA ILE A 62 -17.59 -7.46 5.21
C ILE A 62 -16.57 -8.54 5.59
N SER A 63 -17.01 -9.69 6.12
CA SER A 63 -16.11 -10.81 6.43
C SER A 63 -15.49 -11.36 5.16
N ASP A 64 -16.30 -11.63 4.12
CA ASP A 64 -15.81 -12.10 2.83
C ASP A 64 -14.78 -11.13 2.22
N LEU A 65 -15.03 -9.81 2.36
CA LEU A 65 -14.10 -8.78 1.91
C LEU A 65 -12.79 -8.84 2.70
N ARG A 66 -12.88 -8.89 4.03
CA ARG A 66 -11.73 -8.96 4.93
C ARG A 66 -10.87 -10.18 4.62
N ASP A 67 -11.48 -11.35 4.54
CA ASP A 67 -10.79 -12.62 4.31
C ASP A 67 -10.11 -12.63 2.94
N ARG A 68 -10.76 -12.06 1.92
CA ARG A 68 -10.16 -11.91 0.59
C ARG A 68 -8.99 -10.93 0.59
N CYS A 69 -9.11 -9.79 1.27
CA CYS A 69 -8.01 -8.82 1.38
C CYS A 69 -6.80 -9.44 2.09
N LEU A 70 -7.03 -10.15 3.20
CA LEU A 70 -5.97 -10.84 3.93
C LEU A 70 -5.34 -11.95 3.08
N ASN A 71 -6.14 -12.74 2.38
CA ASN A 71 -5.64 -13.78 1.49
C ASN A 71 -4.75 -13.19 0.39
N ILE A 72 -5.17 -12.11 -0.26
CA ILE A 72 -4.33 -11.45 -1.28
C ILE A 72 -3.05 -10.95 -0.62
N TRP A 73 -3.15 -10.21 0.48
CA TRP A 73 -2.01 -9.62 1.19
C TRP A 73 -0.94 -10.64 1.57
N TYR A 74 -1.32 -11.75 2.21
CA TYR A 74 -0.38 -12.79 2.63
C TYR A 74 0.20 -13.62 1.49
N ASN A 75 -0.44 -13.63 0.32
CA ASN A 75 0.04 -14.33 -0.87
C ASN A 75 0.72 -13.40 -1.89
N LEU A 76 0.96 -12.12 -1.56
CA LEU A 76 1.75 -11.23 -2.41
C LEU A 76 3.20 -11.72 -2.48
N SER A 77 3.67 -11.97 -3.70
CA SER A 77 5.07 -12.36 -3.92
C SER A 77 6.03 -11.21 -3.57
N PRO A 78 7.17 -11.51 -2.91
CA PRO A 78 8.22 -10.52 -2.66
C PRO A 78 8.68 -9.72 -3.88
N ALA A 79 8.67 -10.37 -5.06
CA ALA A 79 9.06 -9.75 -6.31
C ALA A 79 8.21 -8.52 -6.66
N ILE A 80 6.92 -8.49 -6.26
CA ILE A 80 6.01 -7.38 -6.57
C ILE A 80 6.48 -6.12 -5.84
N TYR A 81 6.59 -6.15 -4.51
CA TYR A 81 6.94 -4.96 -3.75
C TYR A 81 8.43 -4.60 -3.88
N GLN A 82 9.32 -5.57 -4.08
CA GLN A 82 10.71 -5.30 -4.41
C GLN A 82 10.84 -4.56 -5.75
N GLY A 83 10.09 -4.97 -6.78
CA GLY A 83 10.04 -4.28 -8.07
C GLY A 83 9.52 -2.84 -7.95
N LEU A 84 8.54 -2.61 -7.06
CA LEU A 84 8.05 -1.27 -6.76
C LEU A 84 9.14 -0.40 -6.12
N VAL A 85 9.84 -0.90 -5.11
CA VAL A 85 10.95 -0.17 -4.45
C VAL A 85 12.09 0.11 -5.43
N ALA A 86 12.50 -0.88 -6.22
CA ALA A 86 13.53 -0.72 -7.24
C ALA A 86 13.15 0.29 -8.34
N SER A 87 11.85 0.56 -8.53
CA SER A 87 11.38 1.58 -9.47
C SER A 87 11.46 3.02 -8.93
N LEU A 88 11.62 3.23 -7.62
CA LEU A 88 11.57 4.55 -7.00
C LEU A 88 12.52 5.58 -7.64
N PRO A 89 13.81 5.27 -7.92
CA PRO A 89 14.71 6.23 -8.55
C PRO A 89 14.18 6.74 -9.90
N ARG A 90 13.57 5.87 -10.71
CA ARG A 90 12.97 6.24 -12.00
C ARG A 90 11.73 7.13 -11.84
N ARG A 91 10.95 6.94 -10.76
CA ARG A 91 9.79 7.80 -10.44
C ARG A 91 10.25 9.19 -10.02
N VAL A 92 11.26 9.25 -9.15
CA VAL A 92 11.89 10.52 -8.73
C VAL A 92 12.45 11.26 -9.94
N GLU A 93 13.18 10.58 -10.81
CA GLU A 93 13.71 11.19 -12.03
C GLU A 93 12.59 11.74 -12.93
N ALA A 94 11.47 11.01 -13.07
CA ALA A 94 10.32 11.49 -13.84
C ALA A 94 9.75 12.80 -13.26
N VAL A 95 9.65 12.91 -11.92
CA VAL A 95 9.20 14.13 -11.24
C VAL A 95 10.19 15.29 -11.48
N LEU A 96 11.50 15.02 -11.41
CA LEU A 96 12.52 16.02 -11.69
C LEU A 96 12.44 16.54 -13.12
N ARG A 97 12.29 15.64 -14.11
CA ARG A 97 12.09 16.01 -15.53
C ARG A 97 10.81 16.81 -15.74
N ALA A 98 9.75 16.47 -15.00
CA ALA A 98 8.48 17.19 -14.99
C ALA A 98 8.51 18.50 -14.16
N LYS A 99 9.65 18.86 -13.56
CA LYS A 99 9.81 20.02 -12.68
C LYS A 99 8.78 20.05 -11.54
N GLY A 100 8.52 18.90 -10.94
CA GLY A 100 7.52 18.74 -9.88
C GLY A 100 6.09 18.53 -10.37
N GLY A 101 5.84 18.52 -11.69
CA GLY A 101 4.53 18.23 -12.27
C GLY A 101 4.14 16.76 -12.20
N PRO A 102 2.86 16.43 -12.53
CA PRO A 102 2.36 15.05 -12.55
C PRO A 102 3.16 14.15 -13.50
N THR A 103 3.27 12.87 -13.15
CA THR A 103 3.91 11.84 -13.97
C THR A 103 2.95 10.71 -14.29
N ARG A 104 3.36 9.75 -15.12
CA ARG A 104 2.55 8.55 -15.43
C ARG A 104 2.44 7.54 -14.28
N TYR A 105 3.17 7.76 -13.19
CA TYR A 105 3.21 6.90 -12.01
C TYR A 105 2.27 7.38 -10.92
#